data_AF-I6NZG6-F1
#
_entry.id   AF-I6NZG6-F1
#
_cell.length_a   1.000
_cell.length_b   1.000
_cell.length_c   1.000
_cell.angle_alpha   90.00
_cell.angle_beta   90.00
_cell.angle_gamma   90.00
#
_symmetry.space_group_name_H-M   'P 1'
#
loop_
_entity.id
_entity.type
_entity.pdbx_description
1 polymer ?
#
loop_
_entity_poly.entity_id
_entity_poly.type
_entity_poly.pdbx_seq_one_letter_code
_entity_poly.pdbx_strand_id
1 'polypeptide(L)'
;KTCWMRLPAFRVIGDNLKDRFDGASRVMVSNAGSQRGGNNAHSHHGNSASTNSIGNSIHSNHANTERGQGRKKKHKYGFQLKPFNPEHKPPGSKDLVYLEPSPGFCEKNPKLGIEGTHGRYCNDTSIGVDGCDLMCCGRGYLTKEI
;
A
#
# COMPACT_ATOMS: atom_id res chain seq x y z
N LYS A 1 15.31 37.76 -16.80
CA LYS A 1 14.03 37.22 -16.29
C LYS A 1 14.36 36.20 -15.20
N THR A 2 13.64 36.20 -14.09
CA THR A 2 13.85 35.27 -12.97
C THR A 2 12.67 34.32 -12.90
N CYS A 3 12.94 33.02 -12.77
CA CYS A 3 11.93 31.96 -12.68
C CYS A 3 12.07 31.22 -11.35
N TRP A 4 10.96 30.68 -10.84
CA TRP A 4 10.92 29.80 -9.67
C TRP A 4 10.01 28.61 -9.94
N MET A 5 10.25 27.50 -9.24
CA MET A 5 9.37 26.34 -9.33
C MET A 5 8.06 26.60 -8.60
N ARG A 6 6.98 26.03 -9.13
CA ARG A 6 5.65 26.07 -8.52
C ARG A 6 5.02 24.69 -8.58
N LEU A 7 4.26 24.34 -7.54
CA LEU A 7 3.45 23.13 -7.54
C LEU A 7 2.29 23.24 -8.55
N PRO A 8 1.92 22.12 -9.21
CA PRO A 8 0.71 22.07 -10.02
C PRO A 8 -0.53 22.20 -9.15
N ALA A 9 -1.69 22.41 -9.78
CA ALA A 9 -2.97 22.37 -9.09
C ALA A 9 -3.21 20.98 -8.48
N PHE A 10 -3.84 20.92 -7.31
CA PHE A 10 -4.04 19.66 -6.59
C PHE A 10 -4.90 18.64 -7.37
N ARG A 11 -5.81 19.12 -8.23
CA ARG A 11 -6.61 18.25 -9.11
C ARG A 11 -5.72 17.39 -10.02
N VAL A 12 -4.67 17.96 -10.60
CA VAL A 12 -3.69 17.24 -11.44
C VAL A 12 -2.97 16.15 -10.64
N ILE A 13 -2.69 16.42 -9.36
CA ILE A 13 -2.08 15.43 -8.46
C ILE A 13 -3.09 14.30 -8.18
N GLY A 14 -4.35 14.66 -7.91
CA GLY A 14 -5.46 13.71 -7.72
C GLY A 14 -5.64 12.79 -8.93
N ASP A 15 -5.67 13.35 -10.14
CA ASP A 15 -5.80 12.59 -11.38
C ASP A 15 -4.61 11.62 -11.57
N ASN A 16 -3.38 12.09 -11.34
CA ASN A 16 -2.19 11.23 -11.37
C ASN A 16 -2.22 10.08 -10.35
N LEU A 17 -2.77 10.33 -9.17
CA LEU A 17 -2.91 9.29 -8.14
C LEU A 17 -4.06 8.35 -8.45
N LYS A 18 -5.14 8.83 -9.07
CA LYS A 18 -6.26 8.01 -9.52
C LYS A 18 -5.83 7.00 -10.57
N ASP A 19 -5.00 7.41 -11.54
CA ASP A 19 -4.43 6.50 -12.54
C ASP A 19 -3.58 5.39 -11.88
N ARG A 20 -2.80 5.75 -10.85
CA ARG A 20 -2.00 4.78 -10.08
C ARG A 20 -2.86 3.87 -9.20
N PHE A 21 -4.01 4.35 -8.74
CA PHE A 21 -4.98 3.56 -7.99
C PHE A 21 -5.61 2.48 -8.89
N ASP A 22 -6.01 2.85 -10.11
CA ASP A 22 -6.59 1.91 -11.08
C ASP A 22 -5.58 0.85 -11.54
N GLY A 23 -4.29 1.20 -11.55
CA GLY A 23 -3.18 0.28 -11.86
C GLY A 23 -2.49 -0.33 -10.64
N ALA A 24 -3.06 -0.23 -9.43
CA ALA A 24 -2.38 -0.67 -8.22
C ALA A 24 -2.09 -2.18 -8.24
N SER A 25 -0.89 -2.57 -7.79
CA SER A 25 -0.46 -3.97 -7.85
C SER A 25 -0.70 -4.70 -6.54
N ARG A 26 -1.31 -5.89 -6.62
CA ARG A 26 -1.41 -6.79 -5.45
C ARG A 26 -0.05 -7.37 -5.10
N VAL A 27 0.35 -7.22 -3.85
CA VAL A 27 1.60 -7.77 -3.33
C VAL A 27 1.34 -8.68 -2.15
N MET A 28 2.31 -9.54 -1.86
CA MET A 28 2.35 -10.38 -0.66
C MET A 28 3.59 -10.05 0.16
N VAL A 29 3.45 -10.15 1.48
CA VAL A 29 4.57 -10.03 2.41
C VAL A 29 5.36 -11.32 2.34
N SER A 30 6.59 -11.28 1.82
CA SER A 30 7.49 -12.41 2.00
C SER A 30 8.17 -12.27 3.36
N ASN A 31 7.81 -13.18 4.28
CA ASN A 31 8.60 -13.51 5.47
C ASN A 31 9.86 -14.29 5.04
N ALA A 32 10.58 -13.79 4.04
CA ALA A 32 11.98 -14.12 3.88
C ALA A 32 12.72 -13.33 4.95
N GLY A 33 12.44 -13.64 6.22
CA GLY A 33 13.28 -13.23 7.33
C GLY A 33 14.68 -13.65 6.93
N SER A 34 15.54 -12.65 6.72
CA SER A 34 16.98 -12.75 6.50
C SER A 34 17.46 -14.20 6.66
N GLN A 35 17.41 -15.01 5.60
CA GLN A 35 18.15 -16.26 5.57
C GLN A 35 19.60 -15.83 5.58
N ARG A 36 20.14 -15.66 6.78
CA ARG A 36 21.58 -15.64 7.01
C ARG A 36 22.01 -17.05 6.65
N GLY A 37 22.32 -17.22 5.37
CA GLY A 37 23.11 -18.34 4.86
C GLY A 37 24.29 -18.54 5.79
N GLY A 38 24.51 -19.82 6.10
CA GLY A 38 25.16 -20.26 7.32
C GLY A 38 26.55 -19.71 7.58
N ASN A 39 26.82 -19.47 8.85
CA ASN A 39 28.16 -19.49 9.40
C ASN A 39 28.18 -20.62 10.42
N ASN A 40 28.91 -21.69 10.10
CA ASN A 40 29.40 -22.61 11.13
C ASN A 40 30.20 -21.78 12.13
N ALA A 41 29.77 -21.77 13.39
CA ALA A 41 30.56 -21.23 14.47
C ALA A 41 30.41 -22.15 15.68
N HIS A 42 31.57 -22.57 16.15
CA HIS A 42 31.81 -23.62 17.11
C HIS A 42 31.05 -23.43 18.43
N SER A 43 30.68 -24.56 19.01
CA SER A 43 30.29 -24.77 20.40
C SER A 43 31.12 -23.91 21.35
N HIS A 44 30.48 -23.21 22.29
CA HIS A 44 30.87 -23.19 23.71
C HIS A 44 29.80 -22.52 24.59
N HIS A 45 29.34 -23.27 25.60
CA HIS A 45 28.90 -22.87 26.93
C HIS A 45 28.20 -21.52 27.19
N GLY A 46 27.00 -21.57 27.77
CA GLY A 46 26.50 -20.46 28.61
C GLY A 46 25.01 -20.50 28.92
N ASN A 47 24.69 -20.54 30.21
CA ASN A 47 23.40 -20.78 30.88
C ASN A 47 22.21 -19.87 30.51
N SER A 48 21.00 -20.39 30.77
CA SER A 48 19.65 -19.82 30.66
C SER A 48 19.43 -18.39 31.17
N ALA A 49 18.61 -17.62 30.44
CA ALA A 49 17.57 -16.75 31.03
C ALA A 49 16.60 -16.25 29.94
N SER A 50 15.37 -16.78 29.95
CA SER A 50 14.23 -16.19 29.25
C SER A 50 13.83 -14.88 29.93
N THR A 51 13.88 -13.76 29.23
CA THR A 51 13.03 -12.58 29.52
C THR A 51 12.64 -11.91 28.20
N ASN A 52 11.35 -12.02 27.85
CA ASN A 52 10.76 -11.25 26.76
C ASN A 52 10.74 -9.76 27.16
N SER A 53 11.54 -8.94 26.48
CA SER A 53 11.40 -7.49 26.53
C SER A 53 11.19 -6.95 25.12
N ILE A 54 9.92 -6.73 24.77
CA ILE A 54 9.55 -5.86 23.66
C ILE A 54 9.82 -4.43 24.13
N GLY A 55 11.06 -3.96 23.95
CA GLY A 55 11.47 -2.59 24.20
C GLY A 55 11.54 -1.79 22.90
N ASN A 56 10.61 -0.86 22.70
CA ASN A 56 10.70 0.14 21.63
C ASN A 56 11.62 1.28 22.07
N SER A 57 12.93 1.14 21.85
CA SER A 57 13.90 2.19 22.14
C SER A 57 14.19 3.01 20.87
N ILE A 58 13.53 4.16 20.73
CA ILE A 58 13.85 5.17 19.72
C ILE A 58 15.09 5.95 20.21
N HIS A 59 16.28 5.48 19.86
CA HIS A 59 17.50 6.30 19.93
C HIS A 59 18.11 6.40 18.54
N SER A 60 17.87 7.54 17.90
CA SER A 60 18.50 7.95 16.66
C SER A 60 19.77 8.71 17.02
N ASN A 61 20.90 8.01 17.17
CA ASN A 61 22.18 8.69 17.28
C ASN A 61 22.77 8.89 15.88
N HIS A 62 22.61 10.11 15.38
CA HIS A 62 23.26 10.61 14.18
C HIS A 62 24.72 10.90 14.53
N ALA A 63 25.66 10.03 14.12
CA ALA A 63 27.08 10.33 14.18
C ALA A 63 27.71 10.06 12.80
N ASN A 64 28.19 11.15 12.22
CA ASN A 64 28.81 11.27 10.91
C ASN A 64 30.14 10.50 10.86
N THR A 65 30.36 9.68 9.85
CA THR A 65 31.73 9.26 9.43
C THR A 65 31.67 8.68 8.02
N GLU A 66 32.20 9.43 7.07
CA GLU A 66 32.52 8.98 5.73
C GLU A 66 33.58 7.88 5.76
N ARG A 67 33.35 6.77 5.03
CA ARG A 67 34.32 6.12 4.12
C ARG A 67 33.80 4.76 3.64
N GLY A 68 33.82 4.57 2.33
CA GLY A 68 34.06 3.28 1.70
C GLY A 68 32.85 2.33 1.55
N GLN A 69 32.54 2.02 0.29
CA GLN A 69 31.93 0.76 -0.16
C GLN A 69 30.46 0.52 0.23
N GLY A 70 29.56 0.92 -0.69
CA GLY A 70 28.47 0.06 -1.16
C GLY A 70 27.55 -0.60 -0.11
N ARG A 71 27.18 0.08 0.97
CA ARG A 71 26.15 -0.43 1.88
C ARG A 71 24.78 -0.24 1.24
N LYS A 72 24.33 -1.27 0.51
CA LYS A 72 22.93 -1.42 0.08
C LYS A 72 22.03 -1.03 1.25
N LYS A 73 21.22 0.02 1.08
CA LYS A 73 20.26 0.49 2.09
C LYS A 73 19.42 -0.71 2.51
N LYS A 74 19.75 -1.30 3.67
CA LYS A 74 18.98 -2.42 4.22
C LYS A 74 17.57 -1.89 4.41
N HIS A 75 16.60 -2.50 3.75
CA HIS A 75 15.20 -2.17 3.93
C HIS A 75 14.91 -2.20 5.44
N LYS A 76 14.51 -1.04 5.97
CA LYS A 76 14.27 -0.81 7.41
C LYS A 76 13.20 -1.75 7.97
N TYR A 77 12.47 -2.42 7.10
CA TYR A 77 11.46 -3.43 7.40
C TYR A 77 11.91 -4.75 6.78
N GLY A 78 12.07 -5.78 7.61
CA GLY A 78 12.66 -7.08 7.25
C GLY A 78 11.79 -7.97 6.36
N PHE A 79 10.78 -7.41 5.70
CA PHE A 79 9.92 -8.12 4.76
C PHE A 79 9.99 -7.44 3.39
N GLN A 80 10.16 -8.25 2.34
CA GLN A 80 10.14 -7.77 0.97
C GLN A 80 8.75 -7.99 0.39
N LEU A 81 8.16 -6.94 -0.17
CA LEU A 81 6.92 -7.06 -0.95
C LEU A 81 7.25 -7.74 -2.28
N LYS A 82 6.53 -8.82 -2.58
CA LYS A 82 6.60 -9.51 -3.87
C LYS A 82 5.25 -9.40 -4.58
N PRO A 83 5.22 -9.27 -5.92
CA PRO A 83 3.97 -9.36 -6.67
C PRO A 83 3.23 -10.65 -6.33
N PHE A 84 1.91 -10.58 -6.17
CA PHE A 84 1.07 -11.76 -5.93
C PHE A 84 1.08 -12.71 -7.15
N ASN A 85 1.08 -12.14 -8.37
CA ASN A 85 1.28 -12.88 -9.61
C ASN A 85 2.72 -12.66 -10.12
N PRO A 86 3.56 -13.70 -10.26
CA PRO A 86 4.93 -13.57 -10.77
C PRO A 86 5.07 -13.00 -12.18
N GLU A 87 4.03 -13.11 -13.02
CA GLU A 87 4.04 -12.58 -14.39
C GLU A 87 3.76 -11.06 -14.44
N HIS A 88 3.31 -10.47 -13.34
CA HIS A 88 3.08 -9.04 -13.27
C HIS A 88 4.39 -8.29 -13.01
N LYS A 89 4.55 -7.16 -13.69
CA LYS A 89 5.68 -6.27 -13.47
C LYS A 89 5.79 -5.89 -11.99
N PRO A 90 6.96 -6.01 -11.35
CA PRO A 90 7.14 -5.55 -9.99
C PRO A 90 6.86 -4.05 -9.86
N PRO A 91 6.19 -3.62 -8.77
CA PRO A 91 5.84 -2.22 -8.59
C PRO A 91 7.10 -1.36 -8.40
N GLY A 92 7.12 -0.20 -9.06
CA GLY A 92 8.15 0.82 -8.88
C GLY A 92 7.92 1.67 -7.63
N SER A 93 8.87 2.55 -7.32
CA SER A 93 8.81 3.41 -6.12
C SER A 93 7.68 4.45 -6.13
N LYS A 94 7.04 4.66 -7.28
CA LYS A 94 5.93 5.61 -7.44
C LYS A 94 4.58 4.89 -7.52
N ASP A 95 4.55 3.56 -7.60
CA ASP A 95 3.33 2.82 -7.85
C ASP A 95 2.62 2.51 -6.53
N LEU A 96 1.28 2.42 -6.59
CA LEU A 96 0.48 2.03 -5.43
C LEU A 96 0.39 0.50 -5.36
N VAL A 97 0.41 -0.03 -4.14
CA VAL A 97 0.34 -1.47 -3.87
C VAL A 97 -0.68 -1.77 -2.80
N TYR A 98 -1.29 -2.95 -2.87
CA TYR A 98 -2.25 -3.42 -1.86
C TYR A 98 -2.01 -4.89 -1.51
N LEU A 99 -2.37 -5.27 -0.28
CA LEU A 99 -2.22 -6.63 0.25
C LEU A 99 -3.52 -7.44 0.10
N GLU A 100 -4.61 -6.83 0.55
CA GLU A 100 -5.91 -7.48 0.68
C GLU A 100 -6.91 -6.93 -0.33
N PRO A 101 -7.75 -7.79 -0.95
CA PRO A 101 -8.82 -7.34 -1.85
C PRO A 101 -9.77 -6.37 -1.15
N SER A 102 -10.31 -5.42 -1.92
CA SER A 102 -11.32 -4.48 -1.41
C SER A 102 -12.62 -5.22 -1.07
N PRO A 103 -13.33 -4.81 0.00
CA PRO A 103 -14.65 -5.36 0.31
C PRO A 103 -15.69 -4.89 -0.73
N GLY A 104 -16.87 -5.51 -0.70
CA GLY A 104 -18.02 -5.01 -1.45
C GLY A 104 -18.60 -3.75 -0.80
N PHE A 105 -18.83 -2.70 -1.59
CA PHE A 105 -19.33 -1.41 -1.11
C PHE A 105 -20.83 -1.17 -1.39
N CYS A 106 -21.50 -2.11 -2.06
CA CYS A 106 -22.90 -1.98 -2.45
C CYS A 106 -23.85 -1.93 -1.26
N GLU A 107 -23.67 -2.86 -0.31
CA GLU A 107 -24.54 -3.00 0.86
C GLU A 107 -23.91 -2.38 2.10
N LYS A 108 -24.76 -1.89 3.00
CA LYS A 108 -24.33 -1.32 4.27
C LYS A 108 -23.69 -2.40 5.13
N ASN A 109 -22.46 -2.16 5.57
CA ASN A 109 -21.74 -2.98 6.54
C ASN A 109 -21.12 -2.08 7.63
N PRO A 110 -21.83 -1.86 8.75
CA PRO A 110 -21.35 -1.00 9.84
C PRO A 110 -20.04 -1.47 10.47
N LYS A 111 -19.73 -2.77 10.44
CA LYS A 111 -18.49 -3.32 11.00
C LYS A 111 -17.24 -2.85 10.25
N LEU A 112 -17.40 -2.56 8.96
CA LEU A 112 -16.33 -2.08 8.09
C LEU A 112 -16.46 -0.57 7.77
N GLY A 113 -17.42 0.13 8.38
CA GLY A 113 -17.70 1.54 8.08
C GLY A 113 -18.23 1.78 6.67
N ILE A 114 -18.84 0.76 6.04
CA ILE A 114 -19.40 0.86 4.70
C ILE A 114 -20.87 1.25 4.82
N GLU A 115 -21.26 2.40 4.28
CA GLU A 115 -22.66 2.86 4.31
C GLU A 115 -23.55 2.24 3.23
N GLY A 116 -22.95 1.64 2.20
CA GLY A 116 -23.66 1.14 1.01
C GLY A 116 -23.86 2.22 -0.06
N THR A 117 -24.45 1.83 -1.19
CA THR A 117 -24.71 2.75 -2.32
C THR A 117 -26.17 3.17 -2.48
N HIS A 118 -27.05 2.71 -1.58
CA HIS A 118 -28.47 3.08 -1.60
C HIS A 118 -28.66 4.60 -1.45
N GLY A 119 -29.56 5.17 -2.25
CA GLY A 119 -29.89 6.60 -2.21
C GLY A 119 -28.84 7.54 -2.82
N ARG A 120 -27.75 7.01 -3.39
CA ARG A 120 -26.76 7.83 -4.11
C ARG A 120 -27.27 8.19 -5.51
N TYR A 121 -26.94 9.40 -5.95
CA TYR A 121 -27.16 9.82 -7.34
C TYR A 121 -26.22 9.06 -8.28
N CYS A 122 -26.74 8.67 -9.45
CA CYS A 122 -26.00 8.01 -10.51
C CYS A 122 -26.32 8.65 -11.86
N ASN A 123 -25.43 8.45 -12.83
CA ASN A 123 -25.59 8.92 -14.20
C ASN A 123 -26.02 7.75 -15.09
N ASP A 124 -27.22 7.80 -15.65
CA ASP A 124 -27.77 6.74 -16.51
C ASP A 124 -26.97 6.57 -17.82
N THR A 125 -26.38 7.65 -18.32
CA THR A 125 -25.61 7.61 -19.58
C THR A 125 -24.17 7.11 -19.41
N SER A 126 -23.68 7.00 -18.18
CA SER A 126 -22.30 6.59 -17.91
C SER A 126 -22.18 5.08 -17.78
N ILE A 127 -21.17 4.52 -18.45
CA ILE A 127 -20.73 3.13 -18.25
C ILE A 127 -19.72 2.98 -17.10
N GLY A 128 -19.27 4.10 -16.53
CA GLY A 128 -18.23 4.16 -15.51
C GLY A 128 -18.75 3.92 -14.10
N VAL A 129 -17.88 4.15 -13.12
CA VAL A 129 -18.21 4.00 -11.69
C VAL A 129 -19.28 4.95 -11.18
N ASP A 130 -19.62 6.01 -11.93
CA ASP A 130 -20.76 6.90 -11.69
C ASP A 130 -22.04 6.44 -12.40
N GLY A 131 -21.92 5.44 -13.28
CA GLY A 131 -23.00 4.80 -14.01
C GLY A 131 -24.03 4.13 -13.09
N CYS A 132 -25.31 4.21 -13.43
CA CYS A 132 -26.35 3.61 -12.60
C CYS A 132 -26.22 2.08 -12.46
N ASP A 133 -25.73 1.38 -13.47
CA ASP A 133 -25.49 -0.07 -13.40
C ASP A 133 -24.48 -0.45 -12.30
N LEU A 134 -23.38 0.29 -12.21
CA LEU A 134 -22.31 0.05 -11.23
C LEU A 134 -22.63 0.67 -9.87
N MET A 135 -23.16 1.89 -9.83
CA MET A 135 -23.51 2.59 -8.59
C MET A 135 -24.64 1.90 -7.85
N CYS A 136 -25.67 1.44 -8.56
CA CYS A 136 -26.81 0.75 -7.97
C CYS A 136 -26.61 -0.77 -7.91
N CYS A 137 -25.44 -1.27 -8.34
CA CYS A 137 -25.06 -2.68 -8.32
C CYS A 137 -26.12 -3.60 -8.93
N GLY A 138 -26.69 -3.20 -10.08
CA GLY A 138 -27.71 -3.95 -10.80
C GLY A 138 -29.11 -3.99 -10.15
N ARG A 139 -29.35 -3.26 -9.05
CA ARG A 139 -30.67 -3.21 -8.39
C ARG A 139 -31.72 -2.36 -9.10
N GLY A 140 -31.33 -1.67 -10.18
CA GLY A 140 -32.11 -0.61 -10.81
C GLY A 140 -32.03 0.72 -10.06
N TYR A 141 -32.64 1.75 -10.64
CA TYR A 141 -32.62 3.12 -10.12
C TYR A 141 -33.96 3.81 -10.39
N LEU A 142 -34.27 4.81 -9.56
CA LEU A 142 -35.43 5.67 -9.75
C LEU A 142 -34.96 6.95 -10.43
N THR A 143 -35.60 7.31 -11.54
CA THR A 143 -35.40 8.62 -12.17
C THR A 143 -36.38 9.62 -11.57
N LYS A 144 -35.87 10.82 -11.26
CA LYS A 144 -36.69 11.97 -10.86
C LYS A 144 -36.24 13.16 -11.70
N GLU A 145 -37.17 13.80 -12.37
CA GLU A 145 -36.92 15.10 -13.01
C GLU A 145 -36.74 16.15 -11.91
N ILE A 146 -35.71 16.98 -12.07
CA ILE A 146 -35.41 18.13 -11.20
C ILE A 146 -35.81 19.40 -11.94
#